data_AF-A0A966YAM8-F1
#
_entry.id   AF-A0A966YAM8-F1
#
_cell.length_a   1.000
_cell.length_b   1.000
_cell.length_c   1.000
_cell.angle_alpha   90.00
_cell.angle_beta   90.00
_cell.angle_gamma   90.00
#
_symmetry.space_group_name_H-M   'P 1'
#
loop_
_entity.id
_entity.type
_entity.pdbx_description
1 polymer ?
#
loop_
_entity_poly.entity_id
_entity_poly.type
_entity_poly.pdbx_seq_one_letter_code
_entity_poly.pdbx_strand_id
1 'polypeptide(L)'
;LMGDRVFTGDALLIRGTGRTDFQNGDPKDSYNSIFNKLLKLPEETLVYPAHDYKGETVSTIFEEKKFNPRLQVKSVDEYVEIMNNLNLPDPKMMDVAVPSNLKLGIDFNRQKVNNGIEPEEFNRIKKDPNAILIDLREQNEIDKEGMIKNSEIVPFPSMYEYLDKNKNKLKDKRILFYCAHGHRSTLAVQISKSYNFTNCCHLIGGLENWKKEGLDLN
;
A
#
# COMPACT_ATOMS: atom_id res chain seq x y z
N LEU A 1 0.24 -16.19 5.79
CA LEU A 1 1.39 -16.64 4.98
C LEU A 1 0.94 -17.86 4.21
N MET A 2 1.10 -17.86 2.89
CA MET A 2 0.91 -19.09 2.09
C MET A 2 2.16 -19.94 2.28
N GLY A 3 2.01 -21.23 2.61
CA GLY A 3 3.14 -22.09 2.95
C GLY A 3 3.94 -22.60 1.75
N ASP A 4 3.39 -22.47 0.54
CA ASP A 4 3.88 -23.07 -0.71
C ASP A 4 4.52 -22.05 -1.67
N ARG A 5 4.39 -20.74 -1.39
CA ARG A 5 4.80 -19.68 -2.32
C ARG A 5 5.26 -18.42 -1.63
N VAL A 6 6.09 -17.66 -2.34
CA VAL A 6 6.57 -16.34 -1.93
C VAL A 6 6.34 -15.32 -3.06
N PHE A 7 5.84 -14.15 -2.68
CA PHE A 7 5.79 -12.98 -3.56
C PHE A 7 7.04 -12.14 -3.31
N THR A 8 7.95 -12.10 -4.29
CA THR A 8 9.30 -11.56 -4.11
C THR A 8 9.42 -10.08 -4.48
N GLY A 9 8.34 -9.48 -4.99
CA GLY A 9 8.38 -8.13 -5.52
C GLY A 9 9.47 -8.02 -6.59
N ASP A 10 10.31 -7.00 -6.46
CA ASP A 10 11.49 -6.83 -7.30
C ASP A 10 12.78 -7.36 -6.67
N ALA A 11 12.74 -8.07 -5.53
CA ALA A 11 13.98 -8.59 -4.93
C ALA A 11 14.59 -9.74 -5.77
N LEU A 12 13.78 -10.76 -6.08
CA LEU A 12 14.16 -11.91 -6.90
C LEU A 12 13.19 -12.02 -8.08
N LEU A 13 13.73 -12.08 -9.29
CA LEU A 13 12.99 -12.23 -10.54
C LEU A 13 13.32 -13.58 -11.18
N ILE A 14 12.56 -13.99 -12.19
CA ILE A 14 12.84 -15.22 -12.94
C ILE A 14 14.12 -15.01 -13.75
N ARG A 15 15.17 -15.78 -13.43
CA ARG A 15 16.52 -15.64 -14.01
C ARG A 15 17.14 -14.25 -13.87
N GLY A 16 16.71 -13.49 -12.85
CA GLY A 16 17.26 -12.16 -12.57
C GLY A 16 17.00 -11.70 -11.14
N THR A 17 17.29 -10.42 -10.91
CA THR A 17 17.07 -9.72 -9.64
C THR A 17 16.58 -8.30 -9.94
N GLY A 18 16.04 -7.59 -8.96
CA GLY A 18 15.81 -6.15 -9.12
C GLY A 18 17.11 -5.38 -9.24
N ARG A 19 17.03 -4.19 -9.84
CA ARG A 19 18.15 -3.24 -9.88
C ARG A 19 18.37 -2.64 -8.48
N THR A 20 19.59 -2.16 -8.22
CA THR A 20 20.01 -1.67 -6.89
C THR A 20 20.65 -0.28 -6.93
N ASP A 21 20.44 0.45 -8.02
CA ASP A 21 21.09 1.73 -8.36
C ASP A 21 20.18 2.96 -8.16
N PHE A 22 18.96 2.78 -7.64
CA PHE A 22 17.99 3.85 -7.35
C PHE A 22 17.32 3.65 -5.99
N GLN A 23 16.65 4.70 -5.47
CA GLN A 23 15.74 4.64 -4.31
C GLN A 23 16.37 4.05 -3.04
N ASN A 24 17.65 4.37 -2.77
CA ASN A 24 18.45 3.78 -1.69
C ASN A 24 18.71 2.27 -1.85
N GLY A 25 18.67 1.77 -3.09
CA GLY A 25 19.10 0.41 -3.40
C GLY A 25 20.56 0.20 -3.00
N ASP A 26 20.83 -0.97 -2.43
CA ASP A 26 22.17 -1.39 -2.07
C ASP A 26 22.36 -2.86 -2.48
N PRO A 27 23.39 -3.17 -3.28
CA PRO A 27 23.61 -4.54 -3.75
C PRO A 27 24.01 -5.53 -2.65
N LYS A 28 24.62 -5.08 -1.55
CA LYS A 28 24.91 -5.94 -0.39
C LYS A 28 23.64 -6.27 0.37
N ASP A 29 22.74 -5.31 0.55
CA ASP A 29 21.42 -5.55 1.17
C ASP A 29 20.53 -6.44 0.30
N SER A 30 20.58 -6.25 -1.02
CA SER A 30 19.95 -7.15 -2.00
C SER A 30 20.50 -8.58 -1.85
N TYR A 31 21.82 -8.75 -1.85
CA TYR A 31 22.47 -10.05 -1.62
C TYR A 31 22.01 -10.68 -0.30
N ASN A 32 22.06 -9.93 0.80
CA ASN A 32 21.63 -10.41 2.11
C ASN A 32 20.15 -10.84 2.11
N SER A 33 19.28 -10.09 1.44
CA SER A 33 17.86 -10.43 1.35
C SER A 33 17.63 -11.70 0.53
N ILE A 34 18.36 -11.87 -0.58
CA ILE A 34 18.21 -13.03 -1.46
C ILE A 34 18.86 -14.26 -0.82
N PHE A 35 20.18 -14.23 -0.58
CA PHE A 35 20.95 -15.40 -0.16
C PHE A 35 20.67 -15.82 1.28
N ASN A 36 20.53 -14.86 2.20
CA ASN A 36 20.38 -15.17 3.61
C ASN A 36 18.92 -15.33 4.07
N LYS A 37 17.93 -15.00 3.21
CA LYS A 37 16.50 -15.15 3.51
C LYS A 37 15.74 -15.94 2.44
N LEU A 38 15.61 -15.41 1.22
CA LEU A 38 14.76 -16.03 0.18
C LEU A 38 15.27 -17.42 -0.22
N LEU A 39 16.57 -17.57 -0.49
CA LEU A 39 17.15 -18.85 -0.87
C LEU A 39 17.22 -19.87 0.29
N LYS A 40 16.84 -19.49 1.52
CA LYS A 40 16.71 -20.45 2.63
C LYS A 40 15.33 -21.11 2.70
N LEU A 41 14.38 -20.66 1.87
CA LEU A 41 13.09 -21.30 1.74
C LEU A 41 13.23 -22.70 1.10
N PRO A 42 12.24 -23.60 1.30
CA PRO A 42 12.20 -24.90 0.65
C PRO A 42 12.31 -24.78 -0.88
N GLU A 43 12.93 -25.76 -1.51
CA GLU A 43 13.27 -25.74 -2.94
C GLU A 43 12.04 -25.71 -3.86
N GLU A 44 10.97 -26.36 -3.44
CA GLU A 44 9.66 -26.42 -4.08
C GLU A 44 8.85 -25.12 -3.95
N THR A 45 9.29 -24.17 -3.12
CA THR A 45 8.56 -22.91 -2.92
C THR A 45 8.44 -22.16 -4.24
N LEU A 46 7.20 -21.85 -4.63
CA LEU A 46 6.91 -21.07 -5.83
C LEU A 46 7.33 -19.62 -5.66
N VAL A 47 7.97 -19.05 -6.68
CA VAL A 47 8.45 -17.66 -6.71
C VAL A 47 7.58 -16.85 -7.66
N TYR A 48 6.90 -15.85 -7.13
CA TYR A 48 6.07 -14.89 -7.87
C TYR A 48 6.69 -13.49 -7.82
N PRO A 49 7.38 -13.04 -8.88
CA PRO A 49 7.95 -11.68 -8.95
C PRO A 49 6.87 -10.62 -9.24
N ALA A 50 7.21 -9.34 -9.06
CA ALA A 50 6.36 -8.22 -9.48
C ALA A 50 6.46 -7.93 -10.98
N HIS A 51 7.57 -8.30 -11.62
CA HIS A 51 7.81 -8.07 -13.05
C HIS A 51 8.43 -9.29 -13.73
N ASP A 52 8.09 -9.45 -15.00
CA ASP A 52 8.78 -10.30 -15.96
C ASP A 52 8.74 -9.64 -17.34
N TYR A 53 9.76 -9.89 -18.16
CA TYR A 53 9.92 -9.27 -19.48
C TYR A 53 9.93 -10.30 -20.62
N LYS A 54 9.66 -11.57 -20.33
CA LYS A 54 9.66 -12.70 -21.28
C LYS A 54 8.33 -13.46 -21.35
N GLY A 55 7.35 -13.08 -20.54
CA GLY A 55 6.04 -13.75 -20.41
C GLY A 55 6.03 -14.90 -19.40
N GLU A 56 7.10 -15.07 -18.60
CA GLU A 56 7.17 -16.07 -17.54
C GLU A 56 6.38 -15.59 -16.32
N THR A 57 5.62 -16.49 -15.68
CA THR A 57 4.65 -16.10 -14.64
C THR A 57 5.02 -16.62 -13.24
N VAL A 58 5.80 -17.68 -13.15
CA VAL A 58 6.20 -18.32 -11.88
C VAL A 58 7.49 -19.12 -12.07
N SER A 59 8.33 -19.16 -11.03
CA SER A 59 9.52 -20.03 -10.93
C SER A 59 9.52 -20.75 -9.58
N THR A 60 10.62 -21.38 -9.18
CA THR A 60 10.81 -21.96 -7.83
C THR A 60 12.15 -21.56 -7.23
N ILE A 61 12.29 -21.71 -5.92
CA ILE A 61 13.58 -21.48 -5.24
C ILE A 61 14.67 -22.41 -5.79
N PHE A 62 14.33 -23.68 -6.09
CA PHE A 62 15.24 -24.60 -6.77
C PHE A 62 15.75 -24.04 -8.10
N GLU A 63 14.82 -23.64 -8.96
CA GLU A 63 15.12 -23.14 -10.28
C GLU A 63 16.02 -21.91 -10.19
N GLU A 64 15.68 -20.96 -9.31
CA GLU A 64 16.48 -19.73 -9.17
C GLU A 64 17.85 -19.99 -8.58
N LYS A 65 17.99 -20.83 -7.54
CA LYS A 65 19.32 -21.23 -7.02
C LYS A 65 20.21 -21.80 -8.10
N LYS A 66 19.67 -22.71 -8.91
CA LYS A 66 20.44 -23.52 -9.83
C LYS A 66 20.76 -22.81 -11.14
N PHE A 67 19.88 -21.93 -11.61
CA PHE A 67 19.93 -21.42 -12.97
C PHE A 67 19.83 -19.91 -13.10
N ASN A 68 19.59 -19.15 -12.02
CA ASN A 68 19.59 -17.70 -12.10
C ASN A 68 21.04 -17.20 -12.29
N PRO A 69 21.37 -16.55 -13.43
CA PRO A 69 22.73 -16.15 -13.74
C PRO A 69 23.31 -15.14 -12.75
N ARG A 70 22.47 -14.31 -12.11
CA ARG A 70 22.92 -13.32 -11.11
C ARG A 70 23.20 -13.94 -9.75
N LEU A 71 22.79 -15.19 -9.53
CA LEU A 71 23.03 -15.92 -8.29
C LEU A 71 24.24 -16.87 -8.39
N GLN A 72 24.82 -17.03 -9.59
CA GLN A 72 26.00 -17.89 -9.83
C GLN A 72 27.30 -17.18 -9.45
N VAL A 73 27.36 -16.69 -8.21
CA VAL A 73 28.46 -15.90 -7.64
C VAL A 73 29.06 -16.61 -6.44
N LYS A 74 30.36 -16.42 -6.19
CA LYS A 74 31.09 -17.05 -5.08
C LYS A 74 31.10 -16.21 -3.81
N SER A 75 30.81 -14.91 -3.92
CA SER A 75 30.84 -13.98 -2.80
C SER A 75 29.85 -12.82 -2.98
N VAL A 76 29.60 -12.10 -1.88
CA VAL A 76 28.85 -10.84 -1.91
C VAL A 76 29.53 -9.79 -2.80
N ASP A 77 30.86 -9.76 -2.84
CA ASP A 77 31.60 -8.78 -3.64
C ASP A 77 31.43 -9.02 -5.14
N GLU A 78 31.39 -10.29 -5.57
CA GLU A 78 31.12 -10.65 -6.98
C GLU A 78 29.67 -10.29 -7.37
N TYR A 79 28.70 -10.49 -6.48
CA TYR A 79 27.34 -10.01 -6.71
C TYR A 79 27.29 -8.48 -6.85
N VAL A 80 27.95 -7.76 -5.94
CA VAL A 80 28.02 -6.29 -5.97
C VAL A 80 28.65 -5.80 -7.27
N GLU A 81 29.72 -6.45 -7.72
CA GLU A 81 30.36 -6.14 -8.99
C GLU A 81 29.42 -6.33 -10.18
N ILE A 82 28.68 -7.45 -10.26
CA ILE A 82 27.68 -7.67 -11.32
C ILE A 82 26.62 -6.56 -11.28
N MET A 83 26.05 -6.29 -10.11
CA MET A 83 24.94 -5.34 -9.97
C MET A 83 25.34 -3.91 -10.32
N ASN A 84 26.54 -3.48 -9.93
CA ASN A 84 27.07 -2.15 -10.27
C ASN A 84 27.41 -1.98 -11.75
N ASN A 85 27.65 -3.08 -12.47
CA ASN A 85 28.03 -3.06 -13.89
C ASN A 85 26.88 -3.39 -14.86
N LEU A 86 25.63 -3.44 -14.39
CA LEU A 86 24.47 -3.72 -15.25
C LEU A 86 24.20 -2.63 -16.30
N ASN A 87 24.65 -1.39 -16.07
CA ASN A 87 24.56 -0.25 -17.00
C ASN A 87 23.16 -0.11 -17.65
N LEU A 88 22.11 -0.23 -16.83
CA LEU A 88 20.72 -0.19 -17.31
C LEU A 88 20.30 1.25 -17.62
N PRO A 89 19.40 1.45 -18.60
CA PRO A 89 18.85 2.78 -18.86
C PRO A 89 18.06 3.30 -17.65
N ASP A 90 17.97 4.62 -17.58
CA ASP A 90 17.17 5.29 -16.56
C ASP A 90 15.69 4.88 -16.68
N PRO A 91 15.03 4.57 -15.55
CA PRO A 91 13.63 4.14 -15.58
C PRO A 91 12.70 5.29 -16.01
N LYS A 92 12.01 5.10 -17.13
CA LYS A 92 11.20 6.12 -17.83
C LYS A 92 10.13 6.84 -16.99
N MET A 93 9.60 6.19 -15.96
CA MET A 93 8.49 6.70 -15.14
C MET A 93 8.90 7.02 -13.70
N MET A 94 10.20 6.95 -13.36
CA MET A 94 10.66 7.04 -11.97
C MET A 94 10.24 8.36 -11.31
N ASP A 95 10.45 9.48 -11.99
CA ASP A 95 10.15 10.84 -11.49
C ASP A 95 8.65 11.11 -11.31
N VAL A 96 7.79 10.26 -11.89
CA VAL A 96 6.33 10.36 -11.76
C VAL A 96 5.81 9.33 -10.75
N ALA A 97 6.25 8.07 -10.87
CA ALA A 97 5.75 6.96 -10.09
C ALA A 97 6.21 7.03 -8.63
N VAL A 98 7.47 7.40 -8.36
CA VAL A 98 7.98 7.45 -6.98
C VAL A 98 7.26 8.49 -6.13
N PRO A 99 7.15 9.77 -6.55
CA PRO A 99 6.40 10.75 -5.77
C PRO A 99 4.93 10.38 -5.58
N SER A 100 4.32 9.76 -6.59
CA SER A 100 2.94 9.29 -6.51
C SER A 100 2.80 8.16 -5.48
N ASN A 101 3.64 7.14 -5.54
CA ASN A 101 3.62 5.98 -4.63
C ASN A 101 3.93 6.37 -3.18
N LEU A 102 4.81 7.34 -2.95
CA LEU A 102 5.05 7.93 -1.63
C LEU A 102 3.79 8.58 -1.03
N LYS A 103 2.84 8.99 -1.89
CA LYS A 103 1.51 9.51 -1.52
C LYS A 103 0.40 8.46 -1.72
N LEU A 104 0.73 7.18 -1.70
CA LEU A 104 -0.18 6.05 -1.93
C LEU A 104 -0.86 6.04 -3.31
N GLY A 105 -0.34 6.81 -4.26
CA GLY A 105 -0.90 6.97 -5.60
C GLY A 105 -2.23 7.73 -5.61
N ILE A 106 -2.55 8.53 -4.59
CA ILE A 106 -3.86 9.17 -4.47
C ILE A 106 -3.69 10.69 -4.52
N ASP A 107 -4.05 11.29 -5.65
CA ASP A 107 -4.16 12.74 -5.80
C ASP A 107 -5.59 13.23 -5.55
N PHE A 108 -5.79 14.55 -5.53
CA PHE A 108 -7.11 15.17 -5.34
C PHE A 108 -8.16 14.72 -6.36
N ASN A 109 -7.76 14.46 -7.62
CA ASN A 109 -8.69 14.01 -8.65
C ASN A 109 -9.18 12.58 -8.35
N ARG A 110 -8.26 11.68 -7.95
CA ARG A 110 -8.58 10.32 -7.51
C ARG A 110 -9.47 10.33 -6.28
N GLN A 111 -9.26 11.25 -5.33
CA GLN A 111 -10.16 11.43 -4.20
C GLN A 111 -11.59 11.79 -4.67
N LYS A 112 -11.71 12.79 -5.56
CA LYS A 112 -13.02 13.24 -6.09
C LYS A 112 -13.81 12.13 -6.77
N VAL A 113 -13.17 11.33 -7.62
CA VAL A 113 -13.88 10.27 -8.39
C VAL A 113 -14.19 9.01 -7.56
N ASN A 114 -13.61 8.86 -6.37
CA ASN A 114 -13.83 7.69 -5.49
C ASN A 114 -14.78 7.99 -4.31
N ASN A 115 -15.93 8.61 -4.61
CA ASN A 115 -16.92 9.05 -3.62
C ASN A 115 -16.35 10.07 -2.60
N GLY A 116 -15.43 10.92 -3.04
CA GLY A 116 -14.94 12.04 -2.26
C GLY A 116 -15.99 13.13 -2.12
N ILE A 117 -16.08 13.73 -0.93
CA ILE A 117 -16.97 14.83 -0.60
C ILE A 117 -16.17 15.98 0.00
N GLU A 118 -16.48 17.20 -0.43
CA GLU A 118 -15.86 18.43 0.07
C GLU A 118 -16.26 18.72 1.53
N PRO A 119 -15.43 19.43 2.31
CA PRO A 119 -15.61 19.56 3.76
C PRO A 119 -16.97 20.08 4.22
N GLU A 120 -17.54 21.08 3.55
CA GLU A 120 -18.85 21.63 3.90
C GLU A 120 -19.99 20.61 3.78
N GLU A 121 -20.02 19.89 2.65
CA GLU A 121 -21.03 18.86 2.40
C GLU A 121 -20.82 17.66 3.33
N PHE A 122 -19.57 17.30 3.61
CA PHE A 122 -19.24 16.27 4.60
C PHE A 122 -19.75 16.67 6.00
N ASN A 123 -19.57 17.93 6.40
CA ASN A 123 -20.08 18.49 7.66
C ASN A 123 -21.62 18.50 7.72
N ARG A 124 -22.29 18.67 6.59
CA ARG A 124 -23.75 18.55 6.50
C ARG A 124 -24.20 17.10 6.68
N ILE A 125 -23.60 16.17 5.94
CA ILE A 125 -23.99 14.74 5.95
C ILE A 125 -23.71 14.10 7.31
N LYS A 126 -22.60 14.46 8.00
CA LYS A 126 -22.28 13.85 9.31
C LYS A 126 -23.31 14.13 10.40
N LYS A 127 -24.21 15.09 10.20
CA LYS A 127 -25.29 15.43 11.13
C LYS A 127 -26.50 14.51 10.99
N ASP A 128 -26.55 13.70 9.94
CA ASP A 128 -27.60 12.70 9.73
C ASP A 128 -27.48 11.59 10.80
N PRO A 129 -28.53 11.26 11.57
CA PRO A 129 -28.49 10.16 12.55
C PRO A 129 -28.30 8.77 11.90
N ASN A 130 -28.45 8.67 10.59
CA ASN A 130 -28.15 7.48 9.81
C ASN A 130 -26.72 7.46 9.25
N ALA A 131 -25.92 8.50 9.50
CA ALA A 131 -24.51 8.52 9.19
C ALA A 131 -23.67 7.89 10.33
N ILE A 132 -22.59 7.22 9.96
CA ILE A 132 -21.54 6.80 10.88
C ILE A 132 -20.22 7.39 10.40
N LEU A 133 -19.54 8.08 11.32
CA LEU A 133 -18.29 8.76 11.03
C LEU A 133 -17.12 7.92 11.55
N ILE A 134 -16.14 7.65 10.69
CA ILE A 134 -15.01 6.77 10.99
C ILE A 134 -13.70 7.51 10.74
N ASP A 135 -12.90 7.63 11.80
CA ASP A 135 -11.53 8.15 11.76
C ASP A 135 -10.56 6.99 11.54
N LEU A 136 -9.84 7.02 10.42
CA LEU A 136 -8.91 5.96 10.00
C LEU A 136 -7.47 6.20 10.47
N ARG A 137 -7.25 7.24 11.26
CA ARG A 137 -5.93 7.60 11.77
C ARG A 137 -5.51 6.72 12.94
N GLU A 138 -4.20 6.72 13.17
CA GLU A 138 -3.62 6.10 14.36
C GLU A 138 -3.83 7.00 15.59
N GLN A 139 -3.82 6.41 16.78
CA GLN A 139 -4.10 7.13 18.04
C GLN A 139 -3.16 8.32 18.25
N ASN A 140 -1.88 8.18 17.89
CA ASN A 140 -0.89 9.25 18.01
C ASN A 140 -1.16 10.48 17.13
N GLU A 141 -1.84 10.31 15.99
CA GLU A 141 -2.31 11.43 15.16
C GLU A 141 -3.49 12.12 15.84
N ILE A 142 -4.43 11.34 16.38
CA ILE A 142 -5.63 11.84 17.06
C ILE A 142 -5.25 12.63 18.31
N ASP A 143 -4.31 12.14 19.12
CA ASP A 143 -3.83 12.79 20.34
C ASP A 143 -3.21 14.16 20.07
N LYS A 144 -2.56 14.32 18.92
CA LYS A 144 -1.89 15.58 18.52
C LYS A 144 -2.84 16.57 17.87
N GLU A 145 -3.78 16.07 17.07
CA GLU A 145 -4.52 16.88 16.12
C GLU A 145 -6.01 17.04 16.45
N GLY A 146 -6.50 16.30 17.44
CA GLY A 146 -7.93 16.11 17.71
C GLY A 146 -8.61 15.25 16.64
N MET A 147 -9.90 14.98 16.83
CA MET A 147 -10.76 14.23 15.89
C MET A 147 -12.10 14.93 15.75
N ILE A 148 -12.80 14.73 14.64
CA ILE A 148 -14.17 15.23 14.47
C ILE A 148 -15.06 14.52 15.49
N LYS A 149 -15.92 15.24 16.21
CA LYS A 149 -16.75 14.65 17.26
C LYS A 149 -17.71 13.58 16.72
N ASN A 150 -17.99 12.61 17.59
CA ASN A 150 -18.79 11.43 17.33
C ASN A 150 -18.17 10.48 16.27
N SER A 151 -16.88 10.60 16.01
CA SER A 151 -16.16 9.63 15.19
C SER A 151 -15.88 8.35 15.96
N GLU A 152 -16.06 7.21 15.29
CA GLU A 152 -15.52 5.93 15.70
C GLU A 152 -14.08 5.81 15.22
N ILE A 153 -13.15 5.50 16.13
CA ILE A 153 -11.73 5.35 15.81
C ILE A 153 -11.50 3.93 15.31
N VAL A 154 -11.14 3.81 14.04
CA VAL A 154 -10.88 2.52 13.38
C VAL A 154 -9.63 2.69 12.53
N PRO A 155 -8.42 2.48 13.09
CA PRO A 155 -7.18 2.62 12.34
C PRO A 155 -7.23 1.85 11.02
N PHE A 156 -6.75 2.45 9.93
CA PHE A 156 -6.86 1.85 8.60
C PHE A 156 -6.41 0.38 8.52
N PRO A 157 -5.32 -0.07 9.19
CA PRO A 157 -4.91 -1.48 9.17
C PRO A 157 -5.92 -2.46 9.75
N SER A 158 -6.83 -2.04 10.65
CA SER A 158 -7.84 -2.91 11.28
C SER A 158 -9.25 -2.75 10.69
N MET A 159 -9.38 -1.90 9.67
CA MET A 159 -10.67 -1.52 9.10
C MET A 159 -11.45 -2.70 8.51
N TYR A 160 -10.78 -3.67 7.86
CA TYR A 160 -11.46 -4.85 7.31
C TYR A 160 -12.08 -5.72 8.41
N GLU A 161 -11.40 -5.90 9.54
CA GLU A 161 -11.97 -6.64 10.68
C GLU A 161 -13.17 -5.92 11.27
N TYR A 162 -13.08 -4.59 11.36
CA TYR A 162 -14.18 -3.76 11.85
C TYR A 162 -15.40 -3.91 10.94
N LEU A 163 -15.23 -3.82 9.61
CA LEU A 163 -16.31 -4.01 8.65
C LEU A 163 -16.97 -5.39 8.81
N ASP A 164 -16.16 -6.45 8.95
CA ASP A 164 -16.64 -7.81 9.07
C ASP A 164 -17.44 -8.05 10.37
N LYS A 165 -16.89 -7.59 11.50
CA LYS A 165 -17.51 -7.70 12.84
C LYS A 165 -18.79 -6.87 12.96
N ASN A 166 -18.91 -5.75 12.24
CA ASN A 166 -20.01 -4.79 12.39
C ASN A 166 -21.01 -4.81 11.23
N LYS A 167 -21.07 -5.86 10.40
CA LYS A 167 -21.96 -5.92 9.22
C LYS A 167 -23.40 -5.51 9.49
N ASN A 168 -24.02 -6.06 10.52
CA ASN A 168 -25.41 -5.77 10.87
C ASN A 168 -25.64 -4.32 11.30
N LYS A 169 -24.66 -3.71 11.98
CA LYS A 169 -24.69 -2.31 12.43
C LYS A 169 -24.56 -1.35 11.24
N LEU A 170 -23.75 -1.72 10.25
CA LEU A 170 -23.34 -0.85 9.15
C LEU A 170 -24.23 -0.93 7.91
N LYS A 171 -24.94 -2.05 7.68
CA LYS A 171 -25.62 -2.35 6.41
C LYS A 171 -26.56 -1.25 5.88
N ASP A 172 -27.26 -0.54 6.76
CA ASP A 172 -28.25 0.50 6.41
C ASP A 172 -27.73 1.92 6.66
N LYS A 173 -26.48 2.04 7.12
CA LYS A 173 -25.85 3.31 7.47
C LYS A 173 -25.13 3.92 6.28
N ARG A 174 -25.01 5.25 6.29
CA ARG A 174 -24.08 5.96 5.42
C ARG A 174 -22.73 6.06 6.12
N ILE A 175 -21.70 5.46 5.56
CA ILE A 175 -20.36 5.43 6.17
C ILE A 175 -19.52 6.58 5.64
N LEU A 176 -19.02 7.41 6.55
CA LEU A 176 -18.18 8.56 6.25
C LEU A 176 -16.78 8.29 6.78
N PHE A 177 -15.81 8.18 5.87
CA PHE A 177 -14.41 7.98 6.23
C PHE A 177 -13.63 9.28 6.18
N TYR A 178 -12.71 9.47 7.11
CA TYR A 178 -11.65 10.46 6.95
C TYR A 178 -10.32 9.96 7.53
N CYS A 179 -9.24 10.60 7.10
CA CYS A 179 -7.92 10.47 7.69
C CYS A 179 -7.23 11.84 7.64
N ALA A 180 -5.91 11.91 7.85
CA ALA A 180 -5.19 13.19 7.81
C ALA A 180 -5.33 13.94 6.46
N HIS A 181 -5.10 13.24 5.33
CA HIS A 181 -4.96 13.87 4.00
C HIS A 181 -5.91 13.32 2.90
N GLY A 182 -6.85 12.44 3.26
CA GLY A 182 -7.79 11.82 2.32
C GLY A 182 -7.30 10.55 1.60
N HIS A 183 -6.02 10.17 1.69
CA HIS A 183 -5.50 8.98 1.00
C HIS A 183 -6.06 7.66 1.56
N ARG A 184 -5.93 7.41 2.86
CA ARG A 184 -6.43 6.20 3.52
C ARG A 184 -7.95 6.09 3.39
N SER A 185 -8.66 7.21 3.50
CA SER A 185 -10.13 7.22 3.41
C SER A 185 -10.65 6.98 2.00
N THR A 186 -9.89 7.35 0.96
CA THR A 186 -10.17 6.93 -0.43
C THR A 186 -10.10 5.40 -0.57
N LEU A 187 -9.03 4.78 -0.06
CA LEU A 187 -8.87 3.33 -0.10
C LEU A 187 -9.95 2.62 0.73
N ALA A 188 -10.34 3.19 1.87
CA ALA A 188 -11.40 2.65 2.71
C ALA A 188 -12.74 2.57 1.97
N VAL A 189 -13.08 3.55 1.14
CA VAL A 189 -14.28 3.47 0.28
C VAL A 189 -14.18 2.30 -0.70
N GLN A 190 -13.01 2.08 -1.32
CA GLN A 190 -12.80 0.99 -2.26
C GLN A 190 -12.87 -0.38 -1.58
N ILE A 191 -12.26 -0.52 -0.40
CA ILE A 191 -12.33 -1.73 0.41
C ILE A 191 -13.77 -1.99 0.87
N SER A 192 -14.48 -0.99 1.37
CA SER A 192 -15.88 -1.12 1.77
C SER A 192 -16.76 -1.69 0.65
N LYS A 193 -16.53 -1.27 -0.60
CA LYS A 193 -17.26 -1.81 -1.76
C LYS A 193 -17.03 -3.32 -1.94
N SER A 194 -15.82 -3.85 -1.70
CA SER A 194 -15.56 -5.30 -1.79
C SER A 194 -16.21 -6.11 -0.66
N TYR A 195 -16.60 -5.45 0.44
CA TYR A 195 -17.38 -6.01 1.54
C TYR A 195 -18.90 -5.73 1.42
N ASN A 196 -19.37 -5.30 0.25
CA ASN A 196 -20.76 -4.94 -0.07
C ASN A 196 -21.31 -3.70 0.66
N PHE A 197 -20.46 -2.85 1.22
CA PHE A 197 -20.86 -1.52 1.71
C PHE A 197 -20.70 -0.48 0.60
N THR A 198 -21.80 -0.19 -0.10
CA THR A 198 -21.80 0.73 -1.24
C THR A 198 -22.14 2.17 -0.85
N ASN A 199 -22.85 2.38 0.26
CA ASN A 199 -23.21 3.70 0.79
C ASN A 199 -22.07 4.31 1.62
N CYS A 200 -20.90 4.43 1.01
CA CYS A 200 -19.69 4.98 1.63
C CYS A 200 -19.20 6.22 0.89
N CYS A 201 -18.72 7.20 1.62
CA CYS A 201 -18.03 8.36 1.08
C CYS A 201 -16.87 8.77 1.98
N HIS A 202 -15.99 9.64 1.49
CA HIS A 202 -14.87 10.12 2.29
C HIS A 202 -14.61 11.61 2.16
N LEU A 203 -13.93 12.17 3.15
CA LEU A 203 -13.54 13.57 3.17
C LEU A 203 -12.35 13.81 2.23
N ILE A 204 -12.55 14.68 1.23
CA ILE A 204 -11.49 15.12 0.32
C ILE A 204 -10.48 15.99 1.08
N GLY A 205 -9.20 15.68 0.89
CA GLY A 205 -8.08 16.34 1.57
C GLY A 205 -7.98 16.04 3.07
N GLY A 206 -8.87 15.21 3.61
CA GLY A 206 -8.85 14.78 5.00
C GLY A 206 -8.99 15.90 6.03
N LEU A 207 -8.52 15.64 7.24
CA LEU A 207 -8.59 16.58 8.36
C LEU A 207 -7.77 17.86 8.12
N GLU A 208 -6.71 17.79 7.31
CA GLU A 208 -5.95 18.98 6.92
C GLU A 208 -6.87 19.98 6.18
N ASN A 209 -7.64 19.50 5.20
CA ASN A 209 -8.56 20.33 4.44
C ASN A 209 -9.75 20.79 5.31
N TRP A 210 -10.26 19.93 6.19
CA TRP A 210 -11.27 20.30 7.20
C TRP A 210 -10.86 21.52 8.03
N LYS A 211 -9.62 21.50 8.54
CA LYS A 211 -9.07 22.60 9.34
C LYS A 211 -8.83 23.86 8.51
N LYS A 212 -8.39 23.73 7.25
CA LYS A 212 -8.22 24.87 6.32
C LYS A 212 -9.53 25.61 6.07
N GLU A 213 -10.64 24.87 5.98
CA GLU A 213 -11.99 25.45 5.86
C GLU A 213 -12.55 25.98 7.18
N GLY A 214 -11.77 25.96 8.28
CA GLY A 214 -12.18 26.49 9.58
C GLY A 214 -13.28 25.68 10.28
N LEU A 215 -13.46 24.41 9.89
CA LEU A 215 -14.50 23.56 10.47
C LEU A 215 -14.07 22.96 11.82
N ASP A 216 -15.01 22.91 12.75
CA ASP A 216 -14.74 22.44 14.12
C ASP A 216 -14.52 20.93 14.22
N LEU A 217 -13.66 20.55 15.15
CA LEU A 217 -13.49 19.16 15.59
C LEU A 217 -14.53 18.75 16.65
N ASN A 218 -15.29 19.72 17.19
CA ASN A 218 -16.23 19.58 18.30
C ASN A 218 -17.63 19.08 17.94
#